data_AF-A0AAW1W4D1-F1
#
_entry.id   AF-A0AAW1W4D1-F1
#
_cell.length_a   1.000
_cell.length_b   1.000
_cell.length_c   1.000
_cell.angle_alpha   90.00
_cell.angle_beta   90.00
_cell.angle_gamma   90.00
#
_symmetry.space_group_name_H-M   'P 1'
#
loop_
_entity.id
_entity.type
_entity.pdbx_description
1 polymer ?
#
loop_
_entity_poly.entity_id
_entity_poly.type
_entity_poly.pdbx_seq_one_letter_code
_entity_poly.pdbx_strand_id
1 'polypeptide(L)'
;MAEDSGSSKGKGVCSSAAEASHSWPVKIRLSTDHMRWNSLKMSPSKELQEQILGKMRETSRKQLDAWIPVEMFIYDVDTCETYKVKLAKKESFWFEPAPFLDKKEDPYPSSSSKRVLKEQPCSDLKKAREEFAYTIEPFRHIVKKRNLSYGHEIGLRWSGSKSIDKLEFSVLYVPRRLDLQSLRI
;
A
#
# COMPACT_ATOMS: atom_id res chain seq x y z
N MET A 1 63.49 -2.63 -38.38
CA MET A 1 62.90 -1.32 -38.04
C MET A 1 61.44 -1.60 -37.74
N ALA A 2 61.07 -1.82 -36.47
CA ALA A 2 60.82 -0.81 -35.43
C ALA A 2 59.57 0.02 -35.79
N GLU A 3 58.56 0.26 -34.96
CA GLU A 3 58.13 -0.18 -33.63
C GLU A 3 56.62 0.14 -33.53
N ASP A 4 55.97 -0.46 -32.53
CA ASP A 4 54.64 -0.17 -32.00
C ASP A 4 54.40 1.32 -31.67
N SER A 5 53.11 1.75 -31.67
CA SER A 5 52.55 2.76 -30.76
C SER A 5 51.09 3.04 -31.10
N GLY A 6 50.18 2.51 -30.27
CA GLY A 6 48.77 2.93 -30.25
C GLY A 6 48.58 4.35 -29.70
N SER A 7 47.41 4.94 -29.98
CA SER A 7 46.78 5.88 -29.05
C SER A 7 45.30 6.03 -29.34
N SER A 8 44.53 5.78 -28.28
CA SER A 8 43.10 5.99 -28.09
C SER A 8 42.69 7.46 -28.16
N LYS A 9 41.51 7.73 -28.74
CA LYS A 9 40.68 8.94 -28.56
C LYS A 9 39.39 8.73 -29.34
N GLY A 10 38.18 8.81 -28.81
CA GLY A 10 37.66 8.93 -27.46
C GLY A 10 36.17 8.65 -27.63
N LYS A 11 35.66 7.61 -26.95
CA LYS A 11 34.23 7.30 -26.92
C LYS A 11 33.56 8.46 -26.18
N GLY A 12 32.85 9.32 -26.92
CA GLY A 12 31.97 10.34 -26.36
C GLY A 12 30.79 9.66 -25.67
N VAL A 13 31.02 9.17 -24.44
CA VAL A 13 29.96 8.89 -23.48
C VAL A 13 29.53 10.25 -22.95
N CYS A 14 28.58 10.89 -23.61
CA CYS A 14 27.78 11.92 -22.97
C CYS A 14 26.64 11.22 -22.26
N SER A 15 26.90 10.97 -20.98
CA SER A 15 25.98 10.60 -19.94
C SER A 15 24.68 11.39 -20.08
N SER A 16 23.59 10.73 -20.49
CA SER A 16 22.24 11.24 -20.25
C SER A 16 21.92 11.07 -18.77
N ALA A 17 22.63 11.81 -17.92
CA ALA A 17 22.41 11.92 -16.50
C ALA A 17 21.77 13.29 -16.24
N ALA A 18 20.54 13.46 -16.72
CA ALA A 18 19.55 14.16 -15.92
C ALA A 18 18.80 13.05 -15.17
N GLU A 19 19.45 12.58 -14.10
CA GLU A 19 18.91 11.66 -13.12
C GLU A 19 17.58 12.24 -12.62
N ALA A 20 16.47 11.76 -13.17
CA ALA A 20 15.20 11.83 -12.48
C ALA A 20 15.38 10.95 -11.25
N SER A 21 15.80 11.56 -10.14
CA SER A 21 15.97 10.99 -8.80
C SER A 21 15.01 9.82 -8.61
N HIS A 22 15.51 8.61 -8.86
CA HIS A 22 14.71 7.40 -8.75
C HIS A 22 14.55 7.17 -7.25
N SER A 23 13.46 7.71 -6.67
CA SER A 23 13.05 7.63 -5.26
C SER A 23 12.61 6.22 -4.89
N TRP A 24 13.47 5.27 -5.23
CA TRP A 24 13.29 3.88 -4.88
C TRP A 24 13.46 3.71 -3.37
N PRO A 25 12.51 3.11 -2.62
CA PRO A 25 11.12 2.72 -2.95
C PRO A 25 10.05 3.76 -2.51
N VAL A 26 8.78 3.56 -2.91
CA VAL A 26 7.64 4.29 -2.29
C VAL A 26 7.57 3.88 -0.84
N LYS A 27 7.80 4.82 0.08
CA LYS A 27 7.90 4.55 1.52
C LYS A 27 6.56 4.73 2.21
N ILE A 28 6.20 3.77 3.05
CA ILE A 28 4.97 3.82 3.84
C ILE A 28 5.33 3.53 5.29
N ARG A 29 5.11 4.53 6.15
CA ARG A 29 5.17 4.34 7.60
C ARG A 29 3.86 3.73 8.09
N LEU A 30 3.95 2.54 8.68
CA LEU A 30 2.79 1.80 9.17
C LEU A 30 2.22 2.51 10.41
N SER A 31 0.97 2.95 10.29
CA SER A 31 0.17 3.58 11.33
C SER A 31 -1.22 2.94 11.35
N THR A 32 -2.08 3.37 12.27
CA THR A 32 -3.51 3.00 12.30
C THR A 32 -4.24 3.38 11.00
N ASP A 33 -3.77 4.42 10.32
CA ASP A 33 -4.37 4.89 9.06
C ASP A 33 -3.91 4.08 7.85
N HIS A 34 -2.69 3.56 7.87
CA HIS A 34 -2.11 2.82 6.75
C HIS A 34 -2.21 1.31 6.89
N MET A 35 -2.31 0.77 8.10
CA MET A 35 -2.32 -0.68 8.32
C MET A 35 -3.45 -1.07 9.27
N ARG A 36 -4.40 -1.83 8.74
CA ARG A 36 -5.31 -2.67 9.53
C ARG A 36 -4.93 -4.13 9.35
N TRP A 37 -5.41 -4.97 10.27
CA TRP A 37 -5.02 -6.38 10.39
C TRP A 37 -4.94 -7.19 9.08
N ASN A 38 -5.76 -6.86 8.07
CA ASN A 38 -5.76 -7.54 6.77
C ASN A 38 -5.55 -6.61 5.57
N SER A 39 -5.24 -5.33 5.77
CA SER A 39 -5.19 -4.37 4.68
C SER A 39 -4.08 -3.34 4.87
N LEU A 40 -3.40 -3.05 3.77
CA LEU A 40 -2.49 -1.91 3.66
C LEU A 40 -3.20 -0.82 2.85
N LYS A 41 -3.36 0.36 3.42
CA LYS A 41 -3.96 1.55 2.78
C LYS A 41 -2.88 2.55 2.42
N MET A 42 -3.03 3.12 1.25
CA MET A 42 -2.17 4.14 0.67
C MET A 42 -3.02 5.30 0.20
N SER A 43 -2.72 6.50 0.68
CA SER A 43 -3.36 7.71 0.18
C SER A 43 -2.93 7.97 -1.28
N PRO A 44 -3.81 8.53 -2.12
CA PRO A 44 -3.40 8.99 -3.44
C PRO A 44 -2.27 10.01 -3.31
N SER A 45 -1.14 9.75 -3.98
CA SER A 45 0.01 10.66 -4.00
C SER A 45 0.64 10.68 -5.38
N LYS A 46 1.32 11.78 -5.71
CA LYS A 46 2.06 11.90 -6.98
C LYS A 46 3.07 10.77 -7.14
N GLU A 47 3.79 10.44 -6.07
CA GLU A 47 4.76 9.35 -6.06
C GLU A 47 4.11 7.99 -6.33
N LEU A 48 2.98 7.67 -5.68
CA LEU A 48 2.24 6.43 -5.95
C LEU A 48 1.76 6.34 -7.40
N GLN A 49 1.28 7.47 -7.94
CA GLN A 49 0.84 7.53 -9.34
C GLN A 49 1.99 7.28 -10.31
N GLU A 50 3.11 7.96 -10.16
CA GLU A 50 4.24 7.86 -11.09
C GLU A 50 5.00 6.54 -10.95
N GLN A 51 5.20 6.06 -9.72
CA GLN A 51 6.09 4.92 -9.46
C GLN A 51 5.38 3.57 -9.52
N ILE A 52 4.08 3.52 -9.25
CA ILE A 52 3.30 2.27 -9.22
C ILE A 52 2.22 2.30 -10.28
N LEU A 53 1.22 3.19 -10.17
CA LEU A 53 0.00 3.11 -10.98
C LEU A 53 0.26 3.39 -12.46
N GLY A 54 1.11 4.35 -12.79
CA GLY A 54 1.54 4.69 -14.14
C GLY A 54 2.29 3.56 -14.85
N LYS A 55 2.88 2.63 -14.09
CA LYS A 55 3.60 1.45 -14.61
C LYS A 55 2.74 0.18 -14.66
N MET A 56 1.56 0.19 -14.04
CA MET A 56 0.59 -0.91 -14.13
C MET A 56 0.13 -1.14 -15.56
N ARG A 57 -0.45 -2.33 -15.81
CA ARG A 57 -1.10 -2.59 -17.10
C ARG A 57 -2.27 -1.64 -17.30
N GLU A 58 -2.50 -1.26 -18.56
CA GLU A 58 -3.59 -0.36 -18.91
C GLU A 58 -4.96 -0.93 -18.54
N THR A 59 -5.18 -2.23 -18.74
CA THR A 59 -6.42 -2.92 -18.34
C THR A 59 -6.66 -2.81 -16.84
N SER A 60 -5.61 -3.01 -16.05
CA SER A 60 -5.67 -2.91 -14.59
C SER A 60 -5.93 -1.49 -14.12
N ARG A 61 -5.32 -0.48 -14.76
CA ARG A 61 -5.66 0.93 -14.49
C ARG A 61 -7.12 1.23 -14.78
N LYS A 62 -7.64 0.81 -15.95
CA LYS A 62 -9.05 0.99 -16.31
C LYS A 62 -10.00 0.31 -15.31
N GLN A 63 -9.64 -0.88 -14.83
CA GLN A 63 -10.38 -1.55 -13.75
C GLN A 63 -10.39 -0.70 -12.47
N LEU A 64 -9.24 -0.21 -12.01
CA LEU A 64 -9.18 0.67 -10.84
C LEU A 64 -9.96 1.97 -11.03
N ASP A 65 -9.97 2.56 -12.22
CA ASP A 65 -10.76 3.75 -12.54
C ASP A 65 -12.27 3.47 -12.53
N ALA A 66 -12.65 2.25 -12.90
CA ALA A 66 -14.00 1.72 -12.73
C ALA A 66 -14.30 1.17 -11.33
N TRP A 67 -13.41 1.39 -10.34
CA TRP A 67 -13.55 0.89 -8.96
C TRP A 67 -13.61 -0.64 -8.83
N ILE A 68 -13.08 -1.36 -9.83
CA ILE A 68 -12.98 -2.81 -9.84
C ILE A 68 -11.63 -3.22 -9.24
N PRO A 69 -11.59 -4.10 -8.21
CA PRO A 69 -10.35 -4.61 -7.67
C PRO A 69 -9.50 -5.35 -8.70
N VAL A 70 -8.19 -5.11 -8.69
CA VAL A 70 -7.21 -5.74 -9.57
C VAL A 70 -6.46 -6.81 -8.79
N GLU A 71 -6.45 -8.05 -9.31
CA GLU A 71 -5.57 -9.08 -8.78
C GLU A 71 -4.11 -8.80 -9.15
N MET A 72 -3.22 -8.94 -8.17
CA MET A 72 -1.80 -8.71 -8.35
C MET A 72 -0.97 -9.55 -7.37
N PHE A 73 0.35 -9.47 -7.51
CA PHE A 73 1.28 -10.16 -6.63
C PHE A 73 2.15 -9.18 -5.85
N ILE A 74 2.52 -9.56 -4.62
CA ILE A 74 3.59 -8.92 -3.86
C ILE A 74 4.72 -9.93 -3.70
N TYR A 75 5.92 -9.58 -4.14
CA TYR A 75 7.14 -10.31 -3.88
C TYR A 75 7.90 -9.65 -2.72
N ASP A 76 7.97 -10.33 -1.59
CA ASP A 76 8.79 -9.92 -0.45
C ASP A 76 10.25 -10.26 -0.76
N VAL A 77 11.07 -9.23 -0.99
CA VAL A 77 12.48 -9.40 -1.38
C VAL A 77 13.35 -9.83 -0.20
N ASP A 78 12.89 -9.60 1.03
CA ASP A 78 13.63 -9.94 2.24
C ASP A 78 13.49 -11.44 2.57
N THR A 79 12.35 -12.04 2.22
CA THR A 79 12.06 -13.46 2.49
C THR A 79 11.95 -14.34 1.25
N CYS A 80 12.06 -13.75 0.06
CA CYS A 80 11.85 -14.42 -1.24
C CYS A 80 10.47 -15.08 -1.38
N GLU A 81 9.44 -14.54 -0.74
CA GLU A 81 8.08 -15.09 -0.79
C GLU A 81 7.17 -14.26 -1.70
N THR A 82 6.21 -14.91 -2.36
CA THR A 82 5.20 -14.23 -3.21
C THR A 82 3.81 -14.41 -2.64
N TYR A 83 3.03 -13.33 -2.59
CA TYR A 83 1.68 -13.29 -2.05
C TYR A 83 0.71 -12.82 -3.14
N LYS A 84 -0.39 -13.54 -3.33
CA LYS A 84 -1.50 -13.09 -4.18
C LYS A 84 -2.37 -12.11 -3.38
N VAL A 85 -2.58 -10.93 -3.93
CA VAL A 85 -3.36 -9.85 -3.31
C VAL A 85 -4.26 -9.16 -4.34
N LYS A 86 -5.09 -8.24 -3.86
CA LYS A 86 -5.92 -7.35 -4.68
C LYS A 86 -5.61 -5.91 -4.31
N LEU A 87 -5.47 -5.07 -5.33
CA LEU A 87 -5.45 -3.62 -5.20
C LEU A 87 -6.83 -3.07 -5.56
N ALA A 88 -7.40 -2.25 -4.70
CA ALA A 88 -8.72 -1.64 -4.90
C ALA A 88 -8.68 -0.15 -4.56
N LYS A 89 -9.53 0.65 -5.22
CA LYS A 89 -9.95 1.95 -4.69
C LYS A 89 -11.08 1.69 -3.69
N LYS A 90 -10.98 2.28 -2.50
CA LYS A 90 -12.02 2.24 -1.46
C LYS A 90 -12.23 3.64 -0.92
N GLU A 91 -13.40 3.89 -0.34
CA GLU A 91 -13.67 5.12 0.40
C GLU A 91 -12.60 5.32 1.49
N SER A 92 -12.18 6.56 1.68
CA SER A 92 -11.00 6.87 2.49
C SER A 92 -11.20 6.65 4.00
N PHE A 93 -12.44 6.56 4.48
CA PHE A 93 -12.71 6.28 5.87
C PHE A 93 -12.65 4.79 6.16
N TRP A 94 -11.90 4.43 7.19
CA TRP A 94 -12.08 3.13 7.81
C TRP A 94 -13.30 3.23 8.71
N PHE A 95 -14.39 2.49 8.45
CA PHE A 95 -15.41 2.35 9.48
C PHE A 95 -14.71 1.89 10.78
N GLU A 96 -14.77 2.70 11.83
CA GLU A 96 -14.68 2.14 13.17
C GLU A 96 -15.87 1.18 13.28
N PRO A 97 -15.66 -0.09 13.69
CA PRO A 97 -16.80 -0.91 14.05
C PRO A 97 -17.58 -0.09 15.08
N ALA A 98 -18.83 0.23 14.76
CA ALA A 98 -19.71 0.85 15.73
C ALA A 98 -19.54 0.04 17.02
N PRO A 99 -19.26 0.67 18.18
CA PRO A 99 -19.16 -0.08 19.42
C PRO A 99 -20.41 -0.93 19.50
N PHE A 100 -20.23 -2.25 19.60
CA PHE A 100 -21.33 -3.16 19.85
C PHE A 100 -21.98 -2.62 21.13
N LEU A 101 -23.13 -1.97 20.95
CA LEU A 101 -24.00 -1.61 22.04
C LEU A 101 -24.57 -2.95 22.52
N ASP A 102 -23.80 -3.63 23.36
CA ASP A 102 -24.32 -4.61 24.32
C ASP A 102 -25.20 -3.82 25.29
N LYS A 103 -26.33 -3.32 24.77
CA LYS A 103 -27.47 -2.98 25.59
C LYS A 103 -27.97 -4.33 26.10
N LYS A 104 -27.56 -4.67 27.33
CA LYS A 104 -28.34 -5.56 28.18
C LYS A 104 -29.78 -5.05 28.09
N GLU A 105 -30.65 -5.86 27.50
CA GLU A 105 -32.07 -5.58 27.41
C GLU A 105 -32.64 -5.65 28.83
N ASP A 106 -33.09 -4.51 29.36
CA ASP A 106 -33.99 -4.50 30.51
C ASP A 106 -35.36 -5.05 30.06
N PRO A 107 -36.00 -5.93 30.86
CA PRO A 107 -37.11 -6.72 30.38
C PRO A 107 -38.46 -6.05 30.67
N TYR A 108 -38.86 -4.98 29.98
CA TYR A 108 -40.29 -4.61 29.89
C TYR A 108 -40.63 -3.85 28.60
N PRO A 109 -41.69 -4.24 27.85
CA PRO A 109 -42.03 -3.66 26.56
C PRO A 109 -42.98 -2.49 26.75
N SER A 110 -42.64 -1.31 26.25
CA SER A 110 -43.67 -0.31 25.96
C SER A 110 -43.32 0.59 24.77
N SER A 111 -44.33 0.71 23.91
CA SER A 111 -44.60 1.81 23.00
C SER A 111 -43.72 1.98 21.76
N SER A 112 -44.21 1.38 20.68
CA SER A 112 -44.37 2.01 19.36
C SER A 112 -43.41 3.16 19.00
N SER A 113 -42.23 2.81 18.52
CA SER A 113 -41.53 3.65 17.54
C SER A 113 -40.96 2.75 16.46
N LYS A 114 -41.65 2.70 15.32
CA LYS A 114 -41.08 2.21 14.05
C LYS A 114 -39.83 3.05 13.79
N ARG A 115 -38.67 2.56 14.24
CA ARG A 115 -37.40 2.99 13.66
C ARG A 115 -37.39 2.45 12.25
N VAL A 116 -37.86 3.28 11.33
CA VAL A 116 -37.52 3.16 9.92
C VAL A 116 -36.00 3.04 9.91
N LEU A 117 -35.49 1.84 9.63
CA LEU A 117 -34.12 1.68 9.17
C LEU A 117 -34.07 2.54 7.91
N LYS A 118 -33.59 3.78 8.08
CA LYS A 118 -33.17 4.59 6.95
C LYS A 118 -31.98 3.80 6.42
N GLU A 119 -32.22 2.95 5.42
CA GLU A 119 -31.19 2.55 4.48
C GLU A 119 -30.49 3.86 4.11
N GLN A 120 -29.28 4.05 4.63
CA GLN A 120 -28.47 5.18 4.22
C GLN A 120 -28.26 4.98 2.72
N PRO A 121 -28.80 5.86 1.88
CA PRO A 121 -28.66 5.70 0.45
C PRO A 121 -27.17 5.81 0.15
N CYS A 122 -26.67 4.79 -0.56
CA CYS A 122 -25.53 4.84 -1.48
C CYS A 122 -24.74 6.14 -1.35
N SER A 123 -23.67 6.11 -0.56
CA SER A 123 -22.66 7.17 -0.50
C SER A 123 -22.41 7.69 -1.91
N ASP A 124 -22.65 8.99 -2.11
CA ASP A 124 -22.58 9.64 -3.41
C ASP A 124 -21.22 9.30 -4.06
N LEU A 125 -21.23 8.50 -5.14
CA LEU A 125 -20.02 8.08 -5.85
C LEU A 125 -19.13 9.27 -6.23
N LYS A 126 -19.71 10.48 -6.35
CA LYS A 126 -18.95 11.72 -6.53
C LYS A 126 -18.10 12.08 -5.32
N LYS A 127 -18.65 12.04 -4.09
CA LYS A 127 -17.88 12.25 -2.85
C LYS A 127 -16.88 11.14 -2.60
N ALA A 128 -17.24 9.88 -2.88
CA ALA A 128 -16.29 8.77 -2.80
C ALA A 128 -15.11 8.94 -3.77
N ARG A 129 -15.33 9.55 -4.95
CA ARG A 129 -14.26 9.93 -5.90
C ARG A 129 -13.40 11.10 -5.40
N GLU A 130 -13.96 11.98 -4.58
CA GLU A 130 -13.22 13.08 -3.95
C GLU A 130 -12.36 12.58 -2.76
N GLU A 131 -12.83 11.56 -2.03
CA GLU A 131 -12.18 11.04 -0.83
C GLU A 131 -12.01 9.52 -0.86
N PHE A 132 -11.01 9.04 -1.62
CA PHE A 132 -10.67 7.61 -1.69
C PHE A 132 -9.24 7.31 -1.24
N ALA A 133 -8.98 6.03 -0.99
CA ALA A 133 -7.65 5.49 -0.81
C ALA A 133 -7.47 4.20 -1.60
N TYR A 134 -6.21 3.87 -1.88
CA TYR A 134 -5.84 2.58 -2.44
C TYR A 134 -5.64 1.59 -1.31
N THR A 135 -6.19 0.38 -1.45
CA THR A 135 -6.04 -0.68 -0.45
C THR A 135 -5.53 -1.96 -1.08
N ILE A 136 -4.55 -2.58 -0.44
CA ILE A 136 -4.02 -3.90 -0.76
C ILE A 136 -4.56 -4.91 0.25
N GLU A 137 -5.20 -5.97 -0.22
CA GLU A 137 -5.77 -7.04 0.61
C GLU A 137 -5.80 -8.41 -0.11
N PRO A 138 -5.66 -9.55 0.59
CA PRO A 138 -5.33 -9.67 2.01
C PRO A 138 -3.85 -9.34 2.28
N PHE A 139 -3.59 -8.58 3.35
CA PHE A 139 -2.24 -8.23 3.80
C PHE A 139 -1.87 -8.91 5.13
N ARG A 140 -2.80 -9.63 5.77
CA ARG A 140 -2.61 -10.27 7.08
C ARG A 140 -1.44 -11.25 7.11
N HIS A 141 -1.24 -12.01 6.03
CA HIS A 141 -0.16 -13.00 5.97
C HIS A 141 1.21 -12.34 6.04
N ILE A 142 1.39 -11.23 5.31
CA ILE A 142 2.62 -10.44 5.32
C ILE A 142 2.83 -9.82 6.70
N VAL A 143 1.80 -9.21 7.29
CA VAL A 143 1.85 -8.63 8.65
C VAL A 143 2.33 -9.66 9.67
N LYS A 144 1.75 -10.86 9.66
CA LYS A 144 2.12 -11.93 10.60
C LYS A 144 3.53 -12.44 10.36
N LYS A 145 3.88 -12.81 9.12
CA LYS A 145 5.19 -13.41 8.81
C LYS A 145 6.35 -12.45 9.03
N ARG A 146 6.16 -11.17 8.71
CA ARG A 146 7.18 -10.13 8.87
C ARG A 146 7.12 -9.43 10.23
N ASN A 147 6.23 -9.88 11.12
CA ASN A 147 6.00 -9.27 12.44
C ASN A 147 5.85 -7.75 12.34
N LEU A 148 5.06 -7.27 11.37
CA LEU A 148 4.89 -5.85 11.11
C LEU A 148 4.08 -5.22 12.24
N SER A 149 4.58 -4.08 12.73
CA SER A 149 3.93 -3.32 13.79
C SER A 149 3.88 -1.84 13.43
N TYR A 150 3.08 -1.08 14.18
CA TYR A 150 3.04 0.37 14.02
C TYR A 150 4.41 0.99 14.30
N GLY A 151 4.78 1.98 13.49
CA GLY A 151 6.10 2.61 13.53
C GLY A 151 7.13 1.97 12.61
N HIS A 152 6.89 0.76 12.08
CA HIS A 152 7.71 0.23 11.00
C HIS A 152 7.54 1.05 9.72
N GLU A 153 8.57 1.09 8.88
CA GLU A 153 8.50 1.64 7.53
C GLU A 153 8.73 0.52 6.51
N ILE A 154 7.89 0.48 5.48
CA ILE A 154 7.98 -0.48 4.38
C ILE A 154 8.22 0.26 3.06
N GLY A 155 8.82 -0.43 2.10
CA GLY A 155 9.03 0.04 0.74
C GLY A 155 8.23 -0.78 -0.27
N LEU A 156 7.62 -0.13 -1.26
CA LEU A 156 6.94 -0.78 -2.37
C LEU A 156 7.52 -0.39 -3.74
N ARG A 157 7.75 -1.39 -4.62
CA ARG A 157 8.18 -1.23 -6.04
C ARG A 157 7.12 -1.68 -6.97
N TRP A 158 7.01 -1.02 -8.11
CA TRP A 158 6.54 -1.72 -9.30
C TRP A 158 7.59 -2.65 -9.91
N SER A 159 7.34 -3.95 -9.89
CA SER A 159 8.19 -4.99 -10.51
C SER A 159 7.41 -5.88 -11.47
N GLY A 160 6.23 -5.42 -11.91
CA GLY A 160 5.37 -6.11 -12.86
C GLY A 160 5.90 -6.08 -14.28
N SER A 161 5.22 -6.83 -15.14
CA SER A 161 5.47 -6.93 -16.57
C SER A 161 4.25 -6.51 -17.38
N LYS A 162 4.32 -6.60 -18.71
CA LYS A 162 3.18 -6.35 -19.59
C LYS A 162 2.00 -7.31 -19.37
N SER A 163 2.23 -8.46 -18.74
CA SER A 163 1.21 -9.49 -18.51
C SER A 163 0.81 -9.65 -17.04
N ILE A 164 1.65 -9.21 -16.10
CA ILE A 164 1.46 -9.46 -14.66
C ILE A 164 1.65 -8.16 -13.88
N ASP A 165 0.66 -7.80 -13.08
CA ASP A 165 0.81 -6.73 -12.10
C ASP A 165 1.50 -7.29 -10.84
N LYS A 166 2.69 -6.75 -10.51
CA LYS A 166 3.51 -7.21 -9.38
C LYS A 166 4.16 -6.04 -8.67
N LEU A 167 4.16 -6.09 -7.33
CA LEU A 167 4.97 -5.23 -6.50
C LEU A 167 6.12 -6.00 -5.84
N GLU A 168 7.22 -5.31 -5.59
CA GLU A 168 8.19 -5.75 -4.58
C GLU A 168 7.94 -5.05 -3.27
N PHE A 169 8.23 -5.75 -2.18
CA PHE A 169 8.03 -5.31 -0.80
C PHE A 169 9.30 -5.57 0.01
N SER A 170 9.67 -4.62 0.87
CA SER A 170 10.76 -4.76 1.86
C SER A 170 10.45 -3.96 3.12
N VAL A 171 10.98 -4.39 4.27
CA VAL A 171 10.94 -3.65 5.53
C VAL A 171 12.19 -2.77 5.64
N LEU A 172 12.01 -1.45 5.59
CA LEU A 172 13.12 -0.48 5.53
C LEU A 172 13.60 -0.05 6.92
N TYR A 173 12.68 0.10 7.86
CA TYR A 173 12.98 0.55 9.20
C TYR A 173 12.12 -0.18 10.23
N VAL A 174 12.80 -0.63 11.28
CA VAL A 174 12.19 -1.19 12.49
C VAL A 174 12.67 -0.32 13.65
N PRO A 175 11.76 0.35 14.40
CA PRO A 175 12.15 1.06 15.60
C PRO A 175 12.86 0.10 16.55
N ARG A 176 14.09 0.44 16.95
CA ARG A 176 14.77 -0.29 18.02
C ARG A 176 13.92 -0.10 19.27
N ARG A 177 13.38 -1.18 19.83
CA ARG A 177 12.80 -1.13 21.16
C ARG A 177 13.94 -0.76 22.11
N LEU A 178 13.92 0.47 22.62
CA LEU A 178 14.71 0.82 23.79
C LEU A 178 14.11 -0.01 24.92
N ASP A 179 14.77 -1.11 25.24
CA ASP A 179 14.38 -1.96 26.34
C ASP A 179 14.72 -1.21 27.64
N LEU A 180 13.75 -0.48 28.18
CA LEU A 180 13.87 0.28 29.43
C LEU A 180 14.22 -0.62 30.63
N GLN A 181 14.23 -1.95 30.46
CA GLN A 181 14.71 -2.88 31.48
C GLN A 181 16.24 -2.99 31.54
N SER A 182 16.97 -2.52 30.54
CA SER A 182 18.44 -2.50 30.52
C SER A 182 19.07 -1.29 31.24
N LEU A 183 18.24 -0.36 31.74
CA LEU A 183 18.66 0.86 32.44
C LEU A 183 18.43 0.80 33.96
N ARG A 184 18.26 -0.38 34.55
CA ARG A 184 18.40 -0.55 36.00
C ARG A 184 19.88 -0.73 36.33
N ILE A 185 20.55 0.40 36.58
CA ILE A 185 21.80 0.47 37.37
C ILE A 185 21.42 0.41 38.85
#